data_AF-A0A6I5CFQ7-F1
#
_entry.id   AF-A0A6I5CFQ7-F1
#
_cell.length_a   1.000
_cell.length_b   1.000
_cell.length_c   1.000
_cell.angle_alpha   90.00
_cell.angle_beta   90.00
_cell.angle_gamma   90.00
#
_symmetry.space_group_name_H-M   'P 1'
#
loop_
_entity.id
_entity.type
_entity.pdbx_description
1 polymer ?
#
loop_
_entity_poly.entity_id
_entity_poly.type
_entity_poly.pdbx_seq_one_letter_code
_entity_poly.pdbx_strand_id
1 'polypeptide(L)' 'QGELSGELPGRSGLEEAGVRVVTVPDAGHNIMFDNPDMFAAAVAGTL' A
#
# COMPACT_ATOMS: atom_id res chain seq x y z
N GLN A 1 0.25 0.89 2.49
CA GLN A 1 1.59 1.23 3.02
C GLN A 1 2.53 1.39 1.84
N GLY A 2 3.56 2.23 1.96
CA GLY A 2 4.57 2.38 0.92
C GLY A 2 5.68 1.34 1.04
N GLU A 3 6.24 0.93 -0.10
CA GLU A 3 7.31 -0.06 -0.21
C GLU A 3 8.51 0.22 0.70
N LEU A 4 8.91 1.49 0.83
CA LEU A 4 10.05 1.91 1.63
C LEU A 4 9.80 1.80 3.15
N SER A 5 8.57 1.48 3.55
CA SER A 5 8.23 1.19 4.96
C SER A 5 8.51 -0.26 5.36
N GLY A 6 8.90 -1.12 4.41
CA GLY A 6 9.12 -2.54 4.63
C GLY A 6 7.81 -3.33 4.75
N GLU A 7 7.90 -4.50 5.39
CA GLU A 7 6.77 -5.41 5.55
C GLU A 7 5.66 -4.79 6.41
N LEU A 8 4.40 -5.04 6.03
CA LEU A 8 3.24 -4.64 6.83
C LEU A 8 3.02 -5.69 7.93
N PRO A 9 3.19 -5.33 9.22
CA PRO A 9 2.94 -6.28 10.30
C PRO A 9 1.50 -6.80 10.24
N GLY A 10 1.34 -8.12 10.32
CA GLY A 10 0.02 -8.76 10.25
C GLY A 10 -0.57 -8.90 8.84
N ARG A 11 0.23 -8.72 7.78
CA ARG A 11 -0.21 -8.93 6.38
C ARG A 11 -1.01 -10.22 6.19
N SER A 12 -0.46 -11.37 6.62
CA SER A 12 -1.14 -12.68 6.44
C SER A 12 -2.53 -12.68 7.07
N GLY A 13 -2.66 -12.17 8.30
CA GLY A 13 -3.95 -12.13 8.99
C GLY A 13 -4.98 -11.21 8.33
N LEU A 14 -4.53 -10.11 7.71
CA LEU A 14 -5.40 -9.23 6.91
C LEU A 14 -5.88 -9.95 5.65
N GLU A 15 -4.96 -10.58 4.92
CA GLU A 15 -5.27 -11.31 3.68
C GLU A 15 -6.20 -12.51 3.95
N GLU A 16 -5.95 -13.27 5.02
CA GLU A 16 -6.82 -14.37 5.49
C GLU A 16 -8.23 -13.89 5.89
N ALA A 17 -8.34 -12.67 6.42
CA ALA A 17 -9.63 -12.03 6.73
C ALA A 17 -10.34 -11.47 5.49
N GLY A 18 -9.78 -11.63 4.29
CA GLY A 18 -10.35 -11.16 3.04
C GLY A 18 -10.03 -9.70 2.70
N VAL A 19 -9.06 -9.09 3.40
CA VAL A 19 -8.61 -7.72 3.10
C VAL A 19 -7.63 -7.73 1.94
N ARG A 20 -7.87 -6.88 0.92
CA ARG A 20 -6.91 -6.64 -0.16
C ARG A 20 -5.78 -5.74 0.34
N VAL A 21 -4.59 -6.29 0.53
CA VAL A 21 -3.40 -5.52 0.90
C VAL A 21 -2.64 -5.09 -0.35
N VAL A 22 -2.45 -3.78 -0.53
CA VAL A 22 -1.69 -3.19 -1.63
C VAL A 22 -0.51 -2.40 -1.10
N THR A 23 0.68 -2.68 -1.64
CA THR A 23 1.89 -1.88 -1.40
C THR A 23 2.02 -0.85 -2.50
N VAL A 24 2.20 0.42 -2.14
CA VAL A 24 2.46 1.50 -3.11
C VAL A 24 3.97 1.55 -3.38
N PRO A 25 4.42 1.40 -4.64
CA PRO A 25 5.84 1.39 -4.98
C PRO A 25 6.49 2.76 -4.76
N ASP A 26 7.79 2.77 -4.48
CA ASP A 26 8.61 3.97 -4.35
C ASP A 26 8.08 5.01 -3.33
N ALA A 27 7.41 4.56 -2.28
CA ALA A 27 6.78 5.43 -1.28
C ALA A 27 7.10 5.00 0.17
N GLY A 28 7.12 5.95 1.10
CA GLY A 28 7.33 5.71 2.53
C GLY A 28 6.02 5.56 3.31
N HIS A 29 6.02 6.01 4.58
CA HIS A 29 4.83 5.91 5.43
C HIS A 29 3.69 6.79 4.92
N ASN A 30 4.04 7.96 4.38
CA ASN A 30 3.10 8.96 3.92
C ASN A 30 2.93 8.89 2.39
N ILE A 31 2.41 7.76 1.92
CA ILE A 31 2.27 7.44 0.49
C ILE A 31 1.58 8.51 -0.36
N MET A 32 0.63 9.24 0.23
CA MET A 32 -0.10 10.32 -0.44
C MET A 32 0.77 11.53 -0.76
N PHE A 33 1.88 11.72 -0.06
CA PHE A 33 2.86 12.77 -0.30
C PHE A 33 4.08 12.25 -1.06
N ASP A 34 4.51 11.03 -0.76
CA ASP A 34 5.72 10.45 -1.36
C ASP A 34 5.52 10.05 -2.83
N ASN A 35 4.34 9.51 -3.18
CA ASN A 35 3.99 9.12 -4.54
C ASN A 35 2.47 9.27 -4.80
N PRO A 36 1.99 10.51 -4.99
CA PRO A 36 0.56 10.82 -5.08
C PRO A 36 -0.14 10.12 -6.24
N ASP A 37 0.54 9.95 -7.38
CA ASP A 37 -0.03 9.30 -8.57
C ASP A 37 -0.27 7.81 -8.32
N MET A 38 0.71 7.10 -7.76
CA MET A 38 0.56 5.68 -7.44
C MET A 38 -0.41 5.46 -6.28
N PHE A 39 -0.47 6.37 -5.31
CA PHE A 39 -1.51 6.35 -4.29
C PHE A 39 -2.91 6.48 -4.92
N ALA A 40 -3.11 7.43 -5.84
CA ALA A 40 -4.39 7.62 -6.53
C ALA A 40 -4.78 6.39 -7.36
N ALA A 41 -3.85 5.80 -8.10
CA ALA A 41 -4.07 4.57 -8.85
C ALA A 41 -4.45 3.39 -7.94
N ALA A 42 -3.79 3.24 -6.78
CA ALA A 42 -4.11 2.21 -5.79
C ALA A 42 -5.52 2.34 -5.24
N VAL A 43 -5.96 3.57 -4.95
CA VAL A 43 -7.31 3.88 -4.47
C VAL A 43 -8.35 3.68 -5.56
N ALA A 44 -8.04 4.07 -6.80
CA ALA A 44 -8.91 3.86 -7.96
C ALA A 44 -9.02 2.39 -8.39
N GLY A 45 -8.17 1.51 -7.84
CA GLY A 45 -8.13 0.10 -8.21
C GLY A 45 -7.51 -0.14 -9.59
N THR A 46 -6.68 0.78 -10.07
CA THR A 46 -6.01 0.74 -11.38
C THR A 46 -4.50 0.49 -11.27
N LEU A 47 -4.05 0.08 -10.08
CA LEU A 47 -2.68 -0.33 -9.79
C LEU A 47 -2.45 -1.77 -10.22
#